data_AF-A0A9P7RQ31-F1
#
_entry.id   AF-A0A9P7RQ31-F1
#
_cell.length_a   1.000
_cell.length_b   1.000
_cell.length_c   1.000
_cell.angle_alpha   90.00
_cell.angle_beta   90.00
_cell.angle_gamma   90.00
#
_symmetry.space_group_name_H-M   'P 1'
#
loop_
_entity.id
_entity.type
_entity.pdbx_description
1 polymer ?
#
loop_
_entity_poly.entity_id
_entity_poly.type
_entity_poly.pdbx_seq_one_letter_code
_entity_poly.pdbx_strand_id
1 'polypeptide(L)'
;MSSLSQMITQYCSQECQKIHWLGHKPICQHTRAEKEKVSASYALSPDENIVKNLRKFTSAHTAILGWAGFQALQLKRVPSNIRQSALLIQLTPRNHPQSHCRFSITSTHIVNPRKHIRDPLVLNDIREREERCRRNGGIGTLVIILQCNDISQVMPVEVDPPSKITWDTREDWLEVLHHFVDSGRTDFKPISTTQRGVYYG
;
A
#
# COMPACT_ATOMS: atom_id res chain seq x y z
N MET A 1 11.25 8.81 16.12
CA MET A 1 10.30 7.69 16.32
C MET A 1 9.17 7.91 15.33
N SER A 2 9.14 7.17 14.22
CA SER A 2 8.15 7.38 13.16
C SER A 2 6.79 6.80 13.55
N SER A 3 5.73 7.61 13.44
CA SER A 3 4.35 7.16 13.68
C SER A 3 3.87 6.34 12.47
N LEU A 4 3.40 5.12 12.73
CA LEU A 4 2.92 4.18 11.72
C LEU A 4 1.39 4.21 11.67
N SER A 5 0.87 4.70 10.56
CA SER A 5 -0.57 4.82 10.33
C SER A 5 -1.03 3.66 9.45
N GLN A 6 -1.99 2.83 9.89
CA GLN A 6 -2.55 1.72 9.08
C GLN A 6 -3.81 2.11 8.29
N MET A 7 -3.99 1.48 7.11
CA MET A 7 -5.14 1.69 6.21
C MET A 7 -6.41 0.97 6.70
N ILE A 8 -7.54 1.55 6.31
CA ILE A 8 -8.90 1.09 6.61
C ILE A 8 -9.19 -0.10 5.68
N THR A 9 -9.52 -1.27 6.24
CA THR A 9 -9.92 -2.45 5.46
C THR A 9 -11.19 -2.11 4.68
N GLN A 10 -11.12 -2.14 3.34
CA GLN A 10 -12.29 -2.01 2.47
C GLN A 10 -12.92 -3.38 2.27
N TYR A 11 -14.24 -3.47 2.46
CA TYR A 11 -15.02 -4.68 2.26
C TYR A 11 -15.93 -4.52 1.06
N CYS A 12 -16.11 -5.59 0.28
CA CYS A 12 -17.05 -5.58 -0.84
C CYS A 12 -18.52 -5.57 -0.38
N SER A 13 -18.81 -5.93 0.88
CA SER A 13 -20.15 -5.88 1.48
C SER A 13 -20.08 -5.70 3.01
N GLN A 14 -21.20 -5.29 3.62
CA GLN A 14 -21.33 -5.24 5.09
C GLN A 14 -21.22 -6.64 5.73
N GLU A 15 -21.55 -7.69 5.00
CA GLU A 15 -21.47 -9.06 5.49
C GLU A 15 -20.01 -9.52 5.60
N CYS A 16 -19.18 -9.21 4.60
CA CYS A 16 -17.73 -9.42 4.66
C CYS A 16 -17.08 -8.61 5.80
N GLN A 17 -17.60 -7.40 6.08
CA GLN A 17 -17.15 -6.62 7.23
C GLN A 17 -17.47 -7.30 8.56
N LYS A 18 -18.69 -7.82 8.76
CA LYS A 18 -19.09 -8.51 10.00
C LYS A 18 -18.27 -9.76 10.26
N ILE A 19 -18.01 -10.56 9.22
CA ILE A 19 -17.19 -11.78 9.32
C ILE A 19 -15.76 -11.43 9.74
N HIS A 20 -15.18 -10.38 9.16
CA HIS A 20 -13.81 -9.96 9.48
C HIS A 20 -13.70 -9.09 10.76
N TRP A 21 -14.82 -8.61 11.30
CA TRP A 21 -14.85 -7.64 12.41
C TRP A 21 -14.12 -8.12 13.65
N LEU A 22 -14.22 -9.41 14.01
CA LEU A 22 -13.57 -9.95 15.21
C LEU A 22 -12.04 -9.80 15.16
N GLY A 23 -11.42 -9.99 13.99
CA GLY A 23 -9.98 -9.77 13.79
C GLY A 23 -9.61 -8.30 13.56
N HIS A 24 -10.50 -7.53 12.91
CA HIS A 24 -10.22 -6.13 12.60
C HIS A 24 -10.47 -5.16 13.75
N LYS A 25 -11.34 -5.50 14.71
CA LYS A 25 -11.73 -4.62 15.82
C LYS A 25 -10.53 -4.13 16.66
N PRO A 26 -9.58 -4.98 17.07
CA PRO A 26 -8.37 -4.54 17.78
C PRO A 26 -7.53 -3.54 16.97
N ILE A 27 -7.40 -3.76 15.65
CA ILE A 27 -6.66 -2.89 14.73
C ILE A 27 -7.32 -1.51 14.63
N CYS A 28 -8.65 -1.50 14.48
CA CYS A 28 -9.44 -0.27 14.41
C CYS A 28 -9.34 0.53 15.72
N GLN A 29 -9.45 -0.15 16.87
CA GLN A 29 -9.32 0.47 18.19
C GLN A 29 -7.91 1.01 18.44
N HIS A 30 -6.86 0.29 18.06
CA HIS A 30 -5.48 0.77 18.17
C HIS A 30 -5.24 2.00 17.30
N THR A 31 -5.69 1.97 16.05
CA THR A 31 -5.61 3.13 15.14
C THR A 31 -6.34 4.34 15.70
N ARG A 32 -7.45 4.14 16.43
CA ARG A 32 -8.19 5.20 17.11
C ARG A 32 -7.45 5.72 18.34
N ALA A 33 -6.89 4.84 19.16
CA ALA A 33 -6.14 5.24 20.36
C ALA A 33 -4.84 5.98 20.02
N GLU A 34 -4.13 5.57 18.96
CA GLU A 34 -2.99 6.31 18.42
C GLU A 34 -3.40 7.72 17.95
N LYS A 35 -4.53 7.84 17.24
CA LYS A 35 -5.09 9.14 16.85
C LYS A 35 -5.38 10.02 18.07
N GLU A 36 -6.01 9.45 19.10
CA GLU A 36 -6.39 10.19 20.32
C GLU A 36 -5.15 10.64 21.14
N LYS A 37 -4.08 9.81 21.19
CA LYS A 37 -2.80 10.18 21.83
C LYS A 37 -2.06 11.28 21.08
N VAL A 38 -2.12 11.28 19.74
CA VAL A 38 -1.57 12.35 18.90
C VAL A 38 -2.37 13.65 19.07
N SER A 39 -3.70 13.58 19.13
CA SER A 39 -4.55 14.77 19.29
C SER A 39 -4.48 15.43 20.67
N ALA A 40 -4.15 14.67 21.72
CA ALA A 40 -4.08 15.20 23.10
C ALA A 40 -2.77 15.93 23.42
N SER A 41 -1.75 15.81 22.57
CA SER A 41 -0.42 16.40 22.81
C SER A 41 -0.06 17.55 21.88
N TYR A 42 -0.82 17.80 20.81
CA TYR A 42 -0.55 18.88 19.86
C TYR A 42 -1.85 19.55 19.42
N ALA A 43 -2.07 20.79 19.86
CA ALA A 43 -3.03 21.69 19.23
C ALA A 43 -2.63 21.88 17.75
N LEU A 44 -3.38 21.25 16.84
CA LEU A 44 -3.34 21.46 15.37
C LEU A 44 -1.91 21.56 14.80
N SER A 45 -1.13 20.49 14.84
CA SER A 45 0.13 20.44 14.10
C SER A 45 -0.13 20.18 12.60
N PRO A 46 0.71 20.70 11.69
CA PRO A 46 0.67 20.40 10.25
C PRO A 46 0.64 18.89 9.91
N ASP A 47 1.12 18.06 10.83
CA ASP A 47 1.31 16.62 10.67
C ASP A 47 0.01 15.80 10.69
N GLU A 48 -1.04 16.24 11.41
CA GLU A 48 -2.34 15.55 11.38
C GLU A 48 -2.97 15.57 9.98
N ASN A 49 -2.73 16.65 9.23
CA ASN A 49 -3.16 16.75 7.83
C ASN A 49 -2.37 15.78 6.94
N ILE A 50 -1.07 15.56 7.22
CA ILE A 50 -0.23 14.64 6.45
C ILE A 50 -0.70 13.20 6.61
N VAL A 51 -0.93 12.72 7.83
CA VAL A 51 -1.41 11.33 8.06
C VAL A 51 -2.73 11.08 7.33
N LYS A 52 -3.69 12.01 7.47
CA LYS A 52 -5.00 11.91 6.82
C LYS A 52 -4.87 11.95 5.29
N ASN A 53 -4.04 12.84 4.76
CA ASN A 53 -3.81 12.95 3.33
C ASN A 53 -3.09 11.72 2.79
N LEU A 54 -2.13 11.17 3.53
CA LEU A 54 -1.35 10.00 3.12
C LEU A 54 -2.27 8.77 3.02
N ARG A 55 -3.19 8.57 3.98
CA ARG A 55 -4.23 7.54 3.87
C ARG A 55 -5.11 7.70 2.63
N LYS A 56 -5.54 8.94 2.34
CA LYS A 56 -6.34 9.23 1.14
C LYS A 56 -5.56 8.99 -0.15
N PHE A 57 -4.30 9.41 -0.18
CA PHE A 57 -3.37 9.19 -1.29
C PHE A 57 -3.17 7.71 -1.56
N THR A 58 -2.84 6.94 -0.53
CA THR A 58 -2.65 5.48 -0.61
C THR A 58 -3.92 4.80 -1.09
N SER A 59 -5.08 5.16 -0.54
CA SER A 59 -6.37 4.60 -0.97
C SER A 59 -6.66 4.90 -2.45
N ALA A 60 -6.45 6.13 -2.89
CA ALA A 60 -6.69 6.55 -4.27
C ALA A 60 -5.74 5.88 -5.29
N HIS A 61 -4.48 5.63 -4.89
CA HIS A 61 -3.47 5.04 -5.76
C HIS A 61 -3.23 3.54 -5.49
N THR A 62 -4.15 2.86 -4.78
CA THR A 62 -3.96 1.45 -4.38
C THR A 62 -3.57 0.56 -5.56
N ALA A 63 -4.24 0.72 -6.70
CA ALA A 63 -4.01 -0.09 -7.90
C ALA A 63 -2.59 0.10 -8.47
N ILE A 64 -2.18 1.35 -8.74
CA ILE A 64 -0.84 1.64 -9.28
C ILE A 64 0.27 1.29 -8.28
N LEU A 65 0.06 1.58 -6.99
CA LEU A 65 1.04 1.26 -5.94
C LEU A 65 1.23 -0.25 -5.83
N GLY A 66 0.15 -1.03 -5.79
CA GLY A 66 0.19 -2.50 -5.76
C GLY A 66 0.89 -3.08 -6.98
N TRP A 67 0.54 -2.60 -8.17
CA TRP A 67 1.19 -3.00 -9.42
C TRP A 67 2.68 -2.65 -9.43
N ALA A 68 3.05 -1.43 -9.08
CA ALA A 68 4.44 -0.98 -9.03
C ALA A 68 5.26 -1.81 -8.03
N GLY A 69 4.72 -2.08 -6.84
CA GLY A 69 5.37 -2.95 -5.87
C GLY A 69 5.58 -4.37 -6.39
N PHE A 70 4.61 -4.93 -7.11
CA PHE A 70 4.77 -6.24 -7.72
C PHE A 70 5.88 -6.26 -8.79
N GLN A 71 5.91 -5.25 -9.68
CA GLN A 71 6.93 -5.13 -10.72
C GLN A 71 8.32 -4.93 -10.10
N ALA A 72 8.44 -4.03 -9.14
CA ALA A 72 9.68 -3.68 -8.47
C ALA A 72 10.30 -4.88 -7.73
N LEU A 73 9.47 -5.73 -7.12
CA LEU A 73 9.92 -6.97 -6.47
C LEU A 73 10.06 -8.15 -7.44
N GLN A 74 9.75 -7.97 -8.73
CA GLN A 74 9.81 -8.99 -9.78
C GLN A 74 9.01 -10.25 -9.44
N LEU A 75 7.85 -10.10 -8.81
CA LEU A 75 7.13 -11.23 -8.21
C LEU A 75 6.63 -12.27 -9.22
N LYS A 76 6.45 -11.90 -10.51
CA LYS A 76 6.13 -12.86 -11.57
C LYS A 76 7.30 -13.80 -11.88
N ARG A 77 8.54 -13.32 -11.75
CA ARG A 77 9.76 -14.08 -12.01
C ARG A 77 10.29 -14.78 -10.75
N VAL A 78 10.29 -14.07 -9.62
CA VAL A 78 10.83 -14.54 -8.35
C VAL A 78 9.81 -14.30 -7.22
N PRO A 79 8.76 -15.15 -7.10
CA PRO A 79 7.70 -14.96 -6.12
C PRO A 79 8.20 -14.94 -4.65
N SER A 80 9.34 -15.57 -4.37
CA SER A 80 9.93 -15.62 -3.02
C SER A 80 10.40 -14.26 -2.51
N ASN A 81 10.65 -13.28 -3.40
CA ASN A 81 11.08 -11.93 -3.01
C ASN A 81 10.09 -11.25 -2.05
N ILE A 82 8.81 -11.60 -2.13
CA ILE A 82 7.73 -11.08 -1.28
C ILE A 82 8.00 -11.24 0.23
N ARG A 83 8.82 -12.24 0.61
CA ARG A 83 9.13 -12.54 2.02
C ARG A 83 10.24 -11.69 2.63
N GLN A 84 11.10 -11.14 1.79
CA GLN A 84 12.34 -10.48 2.22
C GLN A 84 12.45 -9.02 1.76
N SER A 85 11.61 -8.63 0.80
CA SER A 85 11.65 -7.33 0.15
C SER A 85 10.33 -6.59 0.33
N ALA A 86 10.41 -5.27 0.39
CA ALA A 86 9.30 -4.33 0.36
C ALA A 86 9.67 -3.16 -0.55
N LEU A 87 8.67 -2.54 -1.17
CA LEU A 87 8.89 -1.30 -1.92
C LEU A 87 8.71 -0.12 -0.96
N LEU A 88 9.78 0.65 -0.74
CA LEU A 88 9.75 1.93 -0.06
C LEU A 88 9.60 3.04 -1.10
N ILE A 89 8.61 3.91 -0.92
CA ILE A 89 8.36 5.08 -1.75
C ILE A 89 8.51 6.30 -0.86
N GLN A 90 9.51 7.13 -1.14
CA GLN A 90 9.68 8.41 -0.45
C GLN A 90 8.82 9.46 -1.14
N LEU A 91 8.01 10.15 -0.36
CA LEU A 91 7.07 11.16 -0.79
C LEU A 91 7.45 12.51 -0.19
N THR A 92 7.17 13.56 -0.95
CA THR A 92 7.18 14.94 -0.46
C THR A 92 5.78 15.53 -0.54
N PRO A 93 5.32 16.29 0.47
CA PRO A 93 4.03 16.97 0.41
C PRO A 93 3.98 17.99 -0.73
N ARG A 94 2.84 18.05 -1.41
CA ARG A 94 2.52 19.04 -2.44
C ARG A 94 1.25 19.78 -2.07
N ASN A 95 1.24 21.09 -2.25
CA ASN A 95 0.01 21.87 -2.09
C ASN A 95 -0.90 21.63 -3.31
N HIS A 96 -2.05 20.98 -3.09
CA HIS A 96 -3.02 20.70 -4.14
C HIS A 96 -4.45 20.65 -3.59
N PRO A 97 -5.46 21.18 -4.31
CA PRO A 97 -6.85 21.14 -3.85
C PRO A 97 -7.36 19.71 -3.66
N GLN A 98 -7.12 18.84 -4.65
CA GLN A 98 -7.50 17.43 -4.59
C GLN A 98 -6.54 16.65 -3.68
N SER A 99 -7.08 15.92 -2.70
CA SER A 99 -6.28 15.22 -1.69
C SER A 99 -5.39 14.11 -2.21
N HIS A 100 -5.76 13.49 -3.34
CA HIS A 100 -4.95 12.43 -3.95
C HIS A 100 -3.73 12.99 -4.72
N CYS A 101 -3.66 14.28 -5.04
CA CYS A 101 -2.48 14.86 -5.71
C CYS A 101 -1.57 15.64 -4.73
N ARG A 102 -1.73 15.44 -3.41
CA ARG A 102 -1.00 16.16 -2.35
C ARG A 102 0.37 15.58 -2.03
N PHE A 103 0.84 14.62 -2.81
CA PHE A 103 2.18 14.06 -2.67
C PHE A 103 2.79 13.85 -4.05
N SER A 104 4.10 14.04 -4.13
CA SER A 104 4.92 13.67 -5.28
C SER A 104 5.99 12.67 -4.82
N ILE A 105 6.40 11.78 -5.71
CA ILE A 105 7.44 10.79 -5.43
C ILE A 105 8.81 11.47 -5.55
N THR A 106 9.61 11.33 -4.51
CA THR A 106 11.01 11.79 -4.49
C THR A 106 11.95 10.67 -4.93
N SER A 107 11.71 9.45 -4.44
CA SER A 107 12.54 8.29 -4.74
C SER A 107 11.82 6.98 -4.41
N THR A 108 12.38 5.87 -4.89
CA THR A 108 11.93 4.52 -4.57
C THR A 108 13.10 3.60 -4.23
N HIS A 109 12.92 2.71 -3.26
CA HIS A 109 13.95 1.76 -2.84
C HIS A 109 13.35 0.38 -2.57
N ILE A 110 14.10 -0.68 -2.89
CA ILE A 110 13.81 -2.02 -2.39
C ILE A 110 14.48 -2.18 -1.03
N VAL A 111 13.68 -2.46 -0.01
CA VAL A 111 14.17 -2.53 1.37
C VAL A 111 13.76 -3.83 2.05
N ASN A 112 14.45 -4.18 3.14
CA ASN A 112 14.00 -5.25 4.01
C ASN A 112 12.88 -4.71 4.93
N PRO A 113 11.66 -5.28 4.91
CA PRO A 113 10.53 -4.79 5.68
C PRO A 113 10.77 -4.82 7.19
N ARG A 114 11.52 -5.82 7.70
CA ARG A 114 11.81 -5.97 9.14
C ARG A 114 12.68 -4.85 9.70
N LYS A 115 13.44 -4.15 8.85
CA LYS A 115 14.26 -3.00 9.27
C LYS A 115 13.41 -1.72 9.42
N HIS A 116 12.28 -1.64 8.71
CA HIS A 116 11.47 -0.43 8.57
C HIS A 116 10.16 -0.49 9.36
N ILE A 117 9.59 -1.68 9.55
CA ILE A 117 8.34 -1.89 10.29
C ILE A 117 8.67 -2.54 11.62
N ARG A 118 8.45 -1.81 12.72
CA ARG A 118 8.72 -2.27 14.09
C ARG A 118 7.48 -2.47 14.94
N ASP A 119 6.34 -1.89 14.53
CA ASP A 119 5.09 -2.01 15.26
C ASP A 119 4.57 -3.47 15.22
N PRO A 120 4.43 -4.15 16.38
CA PRO A 120 3.95 -5.51 16.45
C PRO A 120 2.55 -5.71 15.87
N LEU A 121 1.67 -4.71 15.96
CA LEU A 121 0.31 -4.82 15.42
C LEU A 121 0.31 -4.76 13.90
N VAL A 122 1.17 -3.90 13.33
CA VAL A 122 1.37 -3.85 11.87
C VAL A 122 1.96 -5.15 11.36
N LEU A 123 2.98 -5.68 12.06
CA LEU A 123 3.59 -6.97 11.73
C LEU A 123 2.58 -8.12 11.84
N ASN A 124 1.70 -8.11 12.85
CA ASN A 124 0.69 -9.14 13.00
C ASN A 124 -0.39 -9.08 11.91
N ASP A 125 -0.87 -7.89 11.52
CA ASP A 125 -1.81 -7.72 10.40
C ASP A 125 -1.19 -8.21 9.07
N ILE A 126 0.08 -7.88 8.81
CA ILE A 126 0.80 -8.39 7.63
C ILE A 126 0.88 -9.92 7.66
N ARG A 127 1.20 -10.51 8.81
CA ARG A 127 1.30 -11.97 8.98
C ARG A 127 -0.04 -12.65 8.77
N GLU A 128 -1.13 -12.13 9.34
CA GLU A 128 -2.47 -12.70 9.18
C GLU A 128 -2.94 -12.63 7.72
N ARG A 129 -2.69 -11.51 7.03
CA ARG A 129 -2.93 -11.36 5.58
C ARG A 129 -2.10 -12.36 4.78
N GLU A 130 -0.81 -12.50 5.09
CA GLU A 130 0.11 -13.45 4.43
C GLU A 130 -0.42 -14.88 4.55
N GLU A 131 -0.78 -15.31 5.76
CA GLU A 131 -1.32 -16.64 6.03
C GLU A 131 -2.65 -16.87 5.32
N ARG A 132 -3.55 -15.87 5.29
CA ARG A 132 -4.82 -15.95 4.57
C ARG A 132 -4.60 -16.05 3.06
N CYS A 133 -3.77 -15.17 2.49
CA CYS A 133 -3.47 -15.13 1.06
C CYS A 133 -2.89 -16.46 0.58
N ARG A 134 -1.91 -17.02 1.32
CA ARG A 134 -1.31 -18.33 1.00
C ARG A 134 -2.29 -19.48 1.11
N ARG A 135 -3.17 -19.50 2.13
CA ARG A 135 -4.24 -20.51 2.24
C ARG A 135 -5.18 -20.50 1.03
N ASN A 136 -5.39 -19.33 0.45
CA ASN A 136 -6.21 -19.15 -0.77
C ASN A 136 -5.42 -19.40 -2.08
N GLY A 137 -4.19 -19.92 -2.00
CA GLY A 137 -3.34 -20.20 -3.16
C GLY A 137 -2.60 -18.98 -3.73
N GLY A 138 -2.69 -17.82 -3.08
CA GLY A 138 -1.97 -16.61 -3.48
C GLY A 138 -0.46 -16.69 -3.18
N ILE A 139 0.29 -15.74 -3.74
CA ILE A 139 1.75 -15.69 -3.57
C ILE A 139 2.14 -15.30 -2.13
N GLY A 140 1.35 -14.43 -1.50
CA GLY A 140 1.58 -13.86 -0.17
C GLY A 140 1.17 -12.39 -0.10
N THR A 141 1.67 -11.65 0.89
CA THR A 141 1.39 -10.23 1.11
C THR A 141 2.57 -9.37 0.70
N LEU A 142 2.41 -8.63 -0.39
CA LEU A 142 3.35 -7.58 -0.81
C LEU A 142 3.25 -6.41 0.16
N VAL A 143 4.40 -5.90 0.60
CA VAL A 143 4.47 -4.76 1.50
C VAL A 143 5.00 -3.54 0.74
N ILE A 144 4.21 -2.47 0.74
CA ILE A 144 4.60 -1.16 0.23
C ILE A 144 4.62 -0.17 1.40
N ILE A 145 5.70 0.58 1.53
CA ILE A 145 5.92 1.56 2.59
C ILE A 145 5.95 2.93 1.93
N LEU A 146 4.99 3.79 2.25
CA LEU A 146 4.98 5.18 1.82
C LEU A 146 5.52 6.04 2.96
N GLN A 147 6.68 6.64 2.75
CA GLN A 147 7.33 7.48 3.75
C GLN A 147 7.25 8.94 3.34
N CYS A 148 6.70 9.78 4.22
CA CYS A 148 6.66 11.22 4.06
C CYS A 148 7.20 11.85 5.35
N ASN A 149 8.39 12.45 5.27
CA ASN A 149 9.15 12.91 6.44
C ASN A 149 9.30 11.76 7.48
N ASP A 150 8.89 12.01 8.72
CA ASP A 150 8.89 11.03 9.82
C ASP A 150 7.64 10.15 9.89
N ILE A 151 6.68 10.33 8.96
CA ILE A 151 5.43 9.57 8.93
C ILE A 151 5.54 8.45 7.91
N SER A 152 5.19 7.24 8.33
CA SER A 152 5.18 6.07 7.47
C SER A 152 3.77 5.47 7.39
N GLN A 153 3.27 5.28 6.18
CA GLN A 153 2.05 4.54 5.87
C GLN A 153 2.42 3.20 5.27
N VAL A 154 2.05 2.12 5.95
CA VAL A 154 2.27 0.75 5.44
C VAL A 154 1.02 0.31 4.69
N MET A 155 1.21 -0.24 3.48
CA MET A 155 0.17 -0.77 2.62
C MET A 155 0.48 -2.25 2.29
N PRO A 156 -0.12 -3.20 3.03
CA PRO A 156 -0.08 -4.61 2.68
C PRO A 156 -1.08 -4.93 1.56
N VAL A 157 -0.62 -5.62 0.52
CA VAL A 157 -1.39 -6.01 -0.66
C VAL A 157 -1.31 -7.53 -0.82
N GLU A 158 -2.45 -8.21 -0.74
CA GLU A 158 -2.50 -9.65 -1.03
C GLU A 158 -2.29 -9.88 -2.53
N VAL A 159 -1.37 -10.77 -2.88
CA VAL A 159 -1.00 -11.03 -4.26
C VAL A 159 -1.65 -12.33 -4.72
N ASP A 160 -2.48 -12.21 -5.75
CA ASP A 160 -3.21 -13.32 -6.36
C ASP A 160 -2.30 -14.47 -6.80
N PRO A 161 -2.85 -15.70 -6.97
CA PRO A 161 -2.14 -16.82 -7.55
C PRO A 161 -1.54 -16.46 -8.92
N PRO A 162 -0.36 -16.97 -9.31
CA PRO A 162 0.27 -16.66 -10.59
C PRO A 162 -0.64 -16.87 -11.81
N SER A 163 -1.55 -17.84 -11.76
CA SER A 163 -2.52 -18.13 -12.84
C SER A 163 -3.55 -17.03 -13.08
N LYS A 164 -3.80 -16.15 -12.11
CA LYS A 164 -4.71 -15.00 -12.22
C LYS A 164 -4.00 -13.71 -12.65
N ILE A 165 -2.66 -13.71 -12.71
CA ILE A 165 -1.87 -12.55 -13.07
C ILE A 165 -1.71 -12.51 -14.58
N THR A 166 -2.64 -11.84 -15.24
CA THR A 166 -2.77 -11.83 -16.71
C THR A 166 -1.97 -10.73 -17.40
N TRP A 167 -1.49 -9.74 -16.65
CA TRP A 167 -0.80 -8.57 -17.17
C TRP A 167 0.72 -8.75 -17.27
N ASP A 168 1.34 -7.87 -18.06
CA ASP A 168 2.73 -7.99 -18.50
C ASP A 168 3.74 -7.54 -17.43
N THR A 169 4.93 -8.15 -17.47
CA THR A 169 6.08 -7.61 -16.73
C THR A 169 6.54 -6.33 -17.42
N ARG A 170 6.76 -5.25 -16.66
CA ARG A 170 7.16 -3.96 -17.20
C ARG A 170 8.39 -3.41 -16.48
N GLU A 171 9.45 -3.17 -17.23
CA GLU A 171 10.69 -2.59 -16.71
C GLU A 171 10.54 -1.08 -16.45
N ASP A 172 9.68 -0.40 -17.19
CA ASP A 172 9.35 1.03 -17.06
C ASP A 172 8.32 1.31 -15.95
N TRP A 173 8.14 0.38 -15.00
CA TRP A 173 7.16 0.54 -13.91
C TRP A 173 7.35 1.82 -13.10
N LEU A 174 8.59 2.28 -12.97
CA LEU A 174 8.92 3.51 -12.23
C LEU A 174 8.39 4.75 -12.96
N GLU A 175 8.58 4.81 -14.28
CA GLU A 175 8.08 5.91 -15.12
C GLU A 175 6.55 5.96 -15.11
N VAL A 176 5.90 4.79 -15.21
CA VAL A 176 4.44 4.67 -15.11
C VAL A 176 3.95 5.11 -13.74
N LEU A 177 4.60 4.69 -12.66
CA LEU A 177 4.26 5.09 -11.30
C LEU A 177 4.33 6.62 -11.14
N HIS A 178 5.43 7.23 -11.57
CA HIS A 178 5.61 8.68 -11.55
C HIS A 178 4.52 9.39 -12.38
N HIS A 179 4.28 8.93 -13.61
CA HIS A 179 3.26 9.52 -14.48
C HIS A 179 1.87 9.54 -13.82
N PHE A 180 1.42 8.42 -13.25
CA PHE A 180 0.09 8.35 -12.62
C PHE A 180 0.01 9.20 -11.35
N VAL A 181 1.05 9.21 -10.52
CA VAL A 181 1.06 10.03 -9.30
C VAL A 181 1.13 11.53 -9.61
N ASP A 182 2.00 11.94 -10.53
CA ASP A 182 2.21 13.37 -10.84
C ASP A 182 1.04 13.97 -11.62
N SER A 183 0.37 13.17 -12.46
CA SER A 183 -0.88 13.55 -13.13
C SER A 183 -2.12 13.42 -12.24
N GLY A 184 -2.01 12.81 -11.06
CA GLY A 184 -3.13 12.58 -10.14
C GLY A 184 -4.15 11.54 -10.62
N ARG A 185 -3.77 10.67 -11.56
CA ARG A 185 -4.66 9.65 -12.12
C ARG A 185 -4.83 8.47 -11.18
N THR A 186 -6.07 8.13 -10.88
CA THR A 186 -6.44 7.01 -9.99
C THR A 186 -7.08 5.85 -10.75
N ASP A 187 -7.23 5.97 -12.06
CA ASP A 187 -7.86 5.02 -12.97
C ASP A 187 -6.84 4.05 -13.58
N PHE A 188 -5.74 3.77 -12.87
CA PHE A 188 -4.69 2.87 -13.34
C PHE A 188 -5.24 1.46 -13.58
N LYS A 189 -4.89 0.92 -14.75
CA LYS A 189 -5.18 -0.47 -15.11
C LYS A 189 -3.99 -1.07 -15.84
N PRO A 190 -3.54 -2.28 -15.45
CA PRO A 190 -2.36 -2.89 -16.04
C PRO A 190 -2.67 -3.38 -17.46
N ILE A 191 -1.62 -3.41 -18.29
CA ILE A 191 -1.70 -3.85 -19.69
C ILE A 191 -1.44 -5.36 -19.75
N SER A 192 -2.21 -6.05 -20.59
CA SER A 192 -2.04 -7.48 -20.86
C SER A 192 -1.87 -7.71 -22.36
N THR A 193 -0.71 -8.21 -22.79
CA THR A 193 -0.47 -8.58 -24.18
C THR A 193 -0.81 -10.05 -24.40
N THR A 194 -1.72 -10.32 -25.33
CA THR A 194 -2.11 -11.69 -25.70
C THR A 194 -1.88 -11.91 -27.20
N GLN A 195 -2.01 -13.16 -27.66
CA GLN A 195 -1.97 -13.48 -29.10
C GLN A 195 -3.04 -12.74 -29.93
N ARG A 196 -4.10 -12.23 -29.28
CA ARG A 196 -5.20 -11.49 -29.93
C ARG A 196 -5.00 -9.97 -29.92
N GLY A 197 -3.88 -9.49 -29.37
CA GLY A 197 -3.55 -8.07 -29.27
C GLY A 197 -3.31 -7.60 -27.84
N VAL A 198 -3.11 -6.29 -27.71
CA VAL A 198 -2.87 -5.59 -26.44
C VAL A 198 -4.21 -5.21 -25.81
N TYR A 199 -4.46 -5.69 -24.60
CA TYR A 199 -5.65 -5.36 -23.81
C TYR A 199 -5.26 -4.38 -22.71
N TYR A 200 -5.94 -3.24 -22.71
CA TYR A 200 -5.95 -2.33 -21.57
C TYR A 200 -7.03 -2.83 -20.61
N GLY A 201 -6.67 -3.04 -19.34
CA GLY A 201 -7.62 -3.55 -18.33
C GLY A 201 -8.87 -2.69 -18.15
#